data_AF-A0A815IUE6-F1
#
_entry.id   AF-A0A815IUE6-F1
#
_cell.length_a   1.000
_cell.length_b   1.000
_cell.length_c   1.000
_cell.angle_alpha   90.00
_cell.angle_beta   90.00
_cell.angle_gamma   90.00
#
_symmetry.space_group_name_H-M   'P 1'
#
loop_
_entity.id
_entity.type
_entity.pdbx_description
1 polymer ?
#
loop_
_entity_poly.entity_id
_entity_poly.type
_entity_poly.pdbx_seq_one_letter_code
_entity_poly.pdbx_strand_id
1 'polypeptide(L)'
;MNIGDRKGKILDAALQSRQPKTVLELGTFLGYSSLRMASQLPEDTLIVTIEINPESAATARRIHEHAGVANRIQIVVDQTDRAIPHLNKQFNVDSFDFIFIDHHKEAYLNDFKLLENIGLIKRGTMIVADNIIYPGAPDYVNYVRNNPHYTSTFHESTLEYNKNIRDGVEVSIRQ
;
A
#
# COMPACT_ATOMS: atom_id res chain seq x y z
N MET A 1 6.65 11.76 0.94
CA MET A 1 7.60 11.40 -0.14
C MET A 1 6.87 10.40 -1.05
N ASN A 2 7.26 10.21 -2.31
CA ASN A 2 6.56 9.28 -3.22
C ASN A 2 7.48 8.10 -3.53
N ILE A 3 6.93 6.90 -3.76
CA ILE A 3 7.70 5.70 -4.18
C ILE A 3 8.64 5.91 -5.40
N GLY A 4 8.36 6.90 -6.26
CA GLY A 4 9.21 7.27 -7.39
C GLY A 4 9.23 6.25 -8.54
N ASP A 5 9.98 6.54 -9.61
CA ASP A 5 9.93 5.73 -10.85
C ASP A 5 10.51 4.32 -10.69
N ARG A 6 11.64 4.18 -9.99
CA ARG A 6 12.38 2.90 -9.93
C ARG A 6 11.64 1.87 -9.09
N LYS A 7 11.25 2.23 -7.86
CA LYS A 7 10.47 1.35 -6.99
C LYS A 7 9.03 1.21 -7.50
N GLY A 8 8.48 2.25 -8.13
CA GLY A 8 7.19 2.17 -8.77
C GLY A 8 7.09 1.10 -9.85
N LYS A 9 8.17 0.78 -10.59
CA LYS A 9 8.17 -0.35 -11.54
C LYS A 9 8.01 -1.71 -10.87
N ILE A 10 8.50 -1.85 -9.64
CA ILE A 10 8.30 -3.05 -8.82
C ILE A 10 6.82 -3.15 -8.42
N LEU A 11 6.23 -2.03 -7.98
CA LEU A 11 4.80 -1.94 -7.69
C LEU A 11 3.95 -2.30 -8.93
N ASP A 12 4.27 -1.74 -10.10
CA ASP A 12 3.55 -2.03 -11.35
C ASP A 12 3.60 -3.53 -11.69
N ALA A 13 4.80 -4.14 -11.62
CA ALA A 13 4.97 -5.56 -11.90
C ALA A 13 4.16 -6.45 -10.92
N ALA A 14 4.13 -6.08 -9.64
CA ALA A 14 3.35 -6.77 -8.63
C ALA A 14 1.85 -6.72 -8.95
N LEU A 15 1.31 -5.53 -9.26
CA LEU A 15 -0.09 -5.35 -9.67
C LEU A 15 -0.44 -6.12 -10.93
N GLN A 16 0.40 -6.02 -11.97
CA GLN A 16 0.19 -6.70 -13.24
C GLN A 16 0.15 -8.23 -13.09
N SER A 17 0.97 -8.78 -12.18
CA SER A 17 1.01 -10.22 -11.91
C SER A 17 -0.23 -10.77 -11.20
N ARG A 18 -1.01 -9.92 -10.53
CA ARG A 18 -2.14 -10.33 -9.68
C ARG A 18 -3.50 -9.84 -10.16
N GLN A 19 -3.55 -8.72 -10.86
CA GLN A 19 -4.81 -8.06 -11.28
C GLN A 19 -5.83 -7.98 -10.12
N PRO A 20 -5.47 -7.39 -8.96
CA PRO A 20 -6.34 -7.33 -7.79
C PRO A 20 -7.64 -6.58 -8.07
N LYS A 21 -8.73 -7.01 -7.43
CA LYS A 21 -10.03 -6.33 -7.47
C LYS A 21 -10.19 -5.33 -6.32
N THR A 22 -9.55 -5.60 -5.19
CA THR A 22 -9.53 -4.69 -4.03
C THR A 22 -8.10 -4.37 -3.61
N VAL A 23 -7.79 -3.08 -3.55
CA VAL A 23 -6.48 -2.56 -3.16
C VAL A 23 -6.63 -1.68 -1.93
N LEU A 24 -5.76 -1.87 -0.94
CA LEU A 24 -5.60 -0.96 0.19
C LEU A 24 -4.24 -0.27 0.11
N GLU A 25 -4.22 1.05 0.26
CA GLU A 25 -3.01 1.85 0.43
C GLU A 25 -3.00 2.47 1.83
N LEU A 26 -1.91 2.24 2.56
CA LEU A 26 -1.63 2.91 3.83
C LEU A 26 -0.62 4.04 3.58
N GLY A 27 -1.12 5.28 3.47
CA GLY A 27 -0.35 6.48 3.14
C GLY A 27 -0.64 6.98 1.73
N THR A 28 -1.60 7.88 1.57
CA THR A 28 -1.92 8.49 0.26
C THR A 28 -0.91 9.58 -0.14
N PHE A 29 -0.48 10.39 0.83
CA PHE A 29 0.21 11.66 0.63
C PHE A 29 -0.51 12.51 -0.44
N LEU A 30 0.17 12.83 -1.56
CA LEU A 30 -0.40 13.62 -2.65
C LEU A 30 -1.03 12.74 -3.75
N GLY A 31 -1.17 11.43 -3.53
CA GLY A 31 -1.90 10.53 -4.43
C GLY A 31 -1.09 9.96 -5.60
N TYR A 32 0.24 10.05 -5.57
CA TYR A 32 1.09 9.52 -6.65
C TYR A 32 0.96 8.01 -6.81
N SER A 33 1.10 7.25 -5.72
CA SER A 33 1.04 5.79 -5.73
C SER A 33 -0.38 5.30 -6.02
N SER A 34 -1.42 5.86 -5.39
CA SER A 34 -2.82 5.53 -5.73
C SER A 34 -3.16 5.80 -7.20
N LEU A 35 -2.70 6.92 -7.77
CA LEU A 35 -2.86 7.20 -9.20
C LEU A 35 -2.10 6.18 -10.07
N ARG A 36 -0.86 5.86 -9.67
CA ARG A 36 -0.05 4.84 -10.36
C ARG A 36 -0.76 3.48 -10.35
N MET A 37 -1.25 3.04 -9.20
CA MET A 37 -2.01 1.81 -9.07
C MET A 37 -3.26 1.81 -9.95
N ALA A 38 -4.03 2.89 -9.94
CA ALA A 38 -5.21 3.02 -10.79
C ALA A 38 -4.88 2.88 -12.30
N SER A 39 -3.74 3.42 -12.74
CA SER A 39 -3.29 3.32 -14.14
C SER A 39 -2.93 1.91 -14.60
N GLN A 40 -2.62 1.00 -13.65
CA GLN A 40 -2.19 -0.38 -13.94
C GLN A 40 -3.33 -1.39 -13.83
N LEU A 41 -4.51 -0.96 -13.40
CA LEU A 41 -5.59 -1.85 -12.97
C LEU A 41 -6.89 -1.53 -13.73
N PRO A 42 -7.74 -2.54 -13.98
CA PRO A 42 -9.07 -2.37 -14.56
C PRO A 42 -9.93 -1.31 -13.87
N GLU A 43 -10.83 -0.66 -14.60
CA GLU A 43 -11.69 0.42 -14.07
C GLU A 43 -12.58 -0.01 -12.91
N ASP A 44 -12.93 -1.30 -12.83
CA ASP A 44 -13.76 -1.89 -11.78
C ASP A 44 -12.96 -2.26 -10.51
N THR A 45 -11.63 -2.09 -10.50
CA THR A 45 -10.82 -2.26 -9.29
C THR A 45 -11.11 -1.14 -8.29
N LEU A 46 -11.52 -1.53 -7.08
CA LEU A 46 -11.65 -0.64 -5.93
C LEU A 46 -10.28 -0.37 -5.30
N ILE A 47 -9.89 0.89 -5.23
CA ILE A 47 -8.70 1.33 -4.50
C ILE A 47 -9.15 2.15 -3.28
N VAL A 48 -8.82 1.67 -2.09
CA VAL A 48 -9.01 2.40 -0.83
C VAL A 48 -7.65 2.90 -0.38
N THR A 49 -7.56 4.17 0.01
CA THR A 49 -6.32 4.76 0.52
C THR A 49 -6.59 5.56 1.78
N ILE A 50 -5.66 5.50 2.74
CA ILE A 50 -5.77 6.16 4.04
C ILE A 50 -4.74 7.28 4.13
N GLU A 51 -5.20 8.47 4.50
CA GLU A 51 -4.36 9.65 4.72
C GLU A 51 -4.76 10.38 6.00
N ILE A 52 -3.79 10.61 6.87
CA ILE A 52 -4.01 11.30 8.14
C ILE A 52 -4.19 12.81 7.94
N ASN A 53 -3.48 13.41 6.98
CA ASN A 53 -3.47 14.84 6.76
C ASN A 53 -4.59 15.25 5.78
N PRO A 54 -5.59 16.04 6.24
CA PRO A 54 -6.72 16.42 5.39
C PRO A 54 -6.33 17.28 4.17
N GLU A 55 -5.25 18.06 4.25
CA GLU A 55 -4.77 18.90 3.14
C GLU A 55 -4.08 18.07 2.06
N SER A 56 -3.27 17.09 2.46
CA SER A 56 -2.70 16.06 1.57
C SER A 56 -3.81 15.30 0.87
N ALA A 57 -4.80 14.81 1.62
CA ALA A 57 -5.96 14.12 1.08
C ALA A 57 -6.76 15.00 0.09
N ALA A 58 -7.00 16.26 0.40
CA ALA A 58 -7.66 17.20 -0.50
C ALA A 58 -6.86 17.43 -1.79
N THR A 59 -5.52 17.43 -1.70
CA THR A 59 -4.66 17.54 -2.88
C THR A 59 -4.67 16.27 -3.71
N ALA A 60 -4.61 15.09 -3.08
CA ALA A 60 -4.77 13.81 -3.75
C ALA A 60 -6.10 13.71 -4.50
N ARG A 61 -7.24 14.12 -3.88
CA ARG A 61 -8.55 14.15 -4.54
C ARG A 61 -8.52 14.98 -5.83
N ARG A 62 -7.97 16.19 -5.78
CA ARG A 62 -7.86 17.07 -6.96
C ARG A 62 -7.01 16.43 -8.06
N ILE A 63 -5.95 15.71 -7.70
CA ILE A 63 -5.12 14.98 -8.66
C ILE A 63 -5.90 13.81 -9.27
N HIS A 64 -6.64 13.04 -8.47
CA HIS A 64 -7.48 11.94 -8.95
C HIS A 64 -8.62 12.42 -9.85
N GLU A 65 -9.25 13.54 -9.51
CA GLU A 65 -10.27 14.21 -10.32
C GLU A 65 -9.69 14.65 -11.67
N HIS A 66 -8.55 15.34 -11.64
CA HIS A 66 -7.87 15.78 -12.85
C HIS A 66 -7.48 14.61 -13.77
N ALA A 67 -7.05 13.49 -13.18
CA ALA A 67 -6.69 12.28 -13.91
C ALA A 67 -7.91 11.42 -14.34
N GLY A 68 -9.13 11.79 -13.96
CA GLY A 68 -10.35 11.07 -14.33
C GLY A 68 -10.56 9.73 -13.61
N VAL A 69 -9.91 9.50 -12.47
CA VAL A 69 -9.95 8.24 -11.71
C VAL A 69 -10.61 8.37 -10.33
N ALA A 70 -11.17 9.53 -10.01
CA ALA A 70 -11.76 9.82 -8.70
C ALA A 70 -12.92 8.88 -8.31
N ASN A 71 -13.62 8.30 -9.27
CA ASN A 71 -14.72 7.36 -9.02
C ASN A 71 -14.26 6.01 -8.42
N ARG A 72 -13.00 5.62 -8.63
CA ARG A 72 -12.46 4.30 -8.22
C ARG A 72 -11.42 4.36 -7.10
N ILE A 73 -11.00 5.57 -6.70
CA ILE A 73 -10.09 5.78 -5.55
C ILE A 73 -10.86 6.42 -4.40
N GLN A 74 -11.02 5.67 -3.31
CA GLN A 74 -11.71 6.09 -2.11
C GLN A 74 -10.70 6.51 -1.02
N ILE A 75 -10.65 7.80 -0.71
CA ILE A 75 -9.73 8.35 0.31
C ILE A 75 -10.43 8.43 1.67
N VAL A 76 -9.93 7.67 2.65
CA VAL A 76 -10.30 7.75 4.07
C VAL A 76 -9.36 8.73 4.76
N VAL A 77 -9.92 9.80 5.35
CA VAL A 77 -9.13 10.80 6.08
C VAL A 77 -9.15 10.49 7.56
N ASP A 78 -8.18 9.70 8.01
CA ASP A 78 -8.04 9.32 9.41
C ASP A 78 -6.63 8.76 9.68
N GLN A 79 -6.32 8.48 10.95
CA GLN A 79 -5.21 7.62 11.32
C GLN A 79 -5.50 6.18 10.91
N THR A 80 -4.46 5.45 10.49
CA THR A 80 -4.57 4.08 9.98
C THR A 80 -5.16 3.12 11.01
N ASP A 81 -4.70 3.19 12.26
CA ASP A 81 -5.19 2.39 13.39
C ASP A 81 -6.68 2.61 13.70
N ARG A 82 -7.20 3.82 13.46
CA ARG A 82 -8.63 4.15 13.60
C ARG A 82 -9.46 3.78 12.37
N ALA A 83 -8.91 3.91 11.17
CA ALA A 83 -9.62 3.62 9.93
C ALA A 83 -9.75 2.11 9.67
N ILE A 84 -8.67 1.33 9.86
CA ILE A 84 -8.60 -0.09 9.53
C ILE A 84 -9.80 -0.91 10.08
N PRO A 85 -10.21 -0.75 11.36
CA PRO A 85 -11.35 -1.50 11.94
C PRO A 85 -12.70 -1.29 11.23
N HIS A 86 -12.83 -0.25 10.40
CA HIS A 86 -14.08 0.13 9.75
C HIS A 86 -14.13 -0.22 8.25
N LEU A 87 -12.99 -0.56 7.64
CA LEU A 87 -12.86 -0.71 6.19
C LEU A 87 -13.78 -1.80 5.62
N ASN A 88 -13.88 -2.95 6.28
CA ASN A 88 -14.71 -4.07 5.82
C ASN A 88 -16.18 -3.67 5.61
N LYS A 89 -16.76 -3.01 6.61
CA LYS A 89 -18.15 -2.56 6.62
C LYS A 89 -18.34 -1.34 5.72
N GLN A 90 -17.40 -0.40 5.75
CA GLN A 90 -17.50 0.85 4.98
C GLN A 90 -17.46 0.59 3.47
N PHE A 91 -16.62 -0.34 3.03
CA PHE A 91 -16.43 -0.62 1.60
C PHE A 91 -17.05 -1.95 1.15
N ASN A 92 -17.74 -2.66 2.05
CA ASN A 92 -18.31 -3.98 1.78
C ASN A 92 -17.28 -4.96 1.22
N VAL A 93 -16.09 -4.98 1.82
CA VAL A 93 -14.98 -5.87 1.46
C VAL A 93 -14.75 -6.89 2.56
N ASP A 94 -14.59 -8.15 2.17
CA ASP A 94 -14.24 -9.23 3.09
C ASP A 94 -12.73 -9.25 3.39
N SER A 95 -11.91 -8.95 2.37
CA SER A 95 -10.47 -8.77 2.47
C SER A 95 -9.93 -7.94 1.30
N PHE A 96 -8.66 -7.55 1.38
CA PHE A 96 -7.95 -6.92 0.28
C PHE A 96 -7.10 -7.94 -0.48
N ASP A 97 -7.18 -7.92 -1.81
CA ASP A 97 -6.32 -8.74 -2.67
C ASP A 97 -4.88 -8.23 -2.68
N PHE A 98 -4.73 -6.91 -2.52
CA PHE A 98 -3.45 -6.22 -2.57
C PHE A 98 -3.38 -5.12 -1.51
N ILE A 99 -2.24 -5.00 -0.84
CA ILE A 99 -1.97 -3.95 0.16
C ILE A 99 -0.65 -3.28 -0.15
N PHE A 100 -0.66 -1.96 -0.32
CA PHE A 100 0.53 -1.12 -0.43
C PHE A 100 0.76 -0.37 0.88
N ILE A 101 1.96 -0.46 1.44
CA ILE A 101 2.32 0.19 2.70
C ILE A 101 3.44 1.21 2.45
N ASP A 102 3.10 2.50 2.58
CA ASP A 102 4.03 3.62 2.46
C ASP A 102 3.68 4.81 3.37
N HIS A 103 3.39 4.51 4.64
CA HIS A 103 3.12 5.53 5.67
C HIS A 103 4.28 5.60 6.69
N HIS A 104 3.96 6.01 7.91
CA HIS A 104 4.90 6.10 9.03
C HIS A 104 5.47 4.72 9.43
N LYS A 105 6.80 4.54 9.36
CA LYS A 105 7.43 3.21 9.45
C LYS A 105 7.24 2.53 10.82
N GLU A 106 7.13 3.29 11.89
CA GLU A 106 6.87 2.74 13.24
C GLU A 106 5.49 2.07 13.35
N ALA A 107 4.53 2.42 12.49
CA ALA A 107 3.19 1.85 12.48
C ALA A 107 3.06 0.60 11.60
N TYR A 108 4.03 0.30 10.73
CA TYR A 108 3.95 -0.78 9.74
C TYR A 108 3.55 -2.12 10.34
N LEU A 109 4.26 -2.57 11.38
CA LEU A 109 4.00 -3.88 11.97
C LEU A 109 2.65 -3.90 12.70
N ASN A 110 2.29 -2.82 13.40
CA ASN A 110 1.06 -2.76 14.17
C ASN A 110 -0.17 -2.75 13.24
N ASP A 111 -0.13 -1.92 12.20
CA ASP A 111 -1.20 -1.84 11.21
C ASP A 111 -1.31 -3.13 10.40
N PHE A 112 -0.18 -3.74 10.03
CA PHE A 112 -0.16 -5.04 9.37
C PHE A 112 -0.81 -6.13 10.23
N LYS A 113 -0.43 -6.22 11.51
CA LYS A 113 -1.04 -7.18 12.44
C LYS A 113 -2.52 -6.89 12.67
N LEU A 114 -2.92 -5.62 12.71
CA LEU A 114 -4.32 -5.24 12.85
C LEU A 114 -5.13 -5.74 11.65
N LEU A 115 -4.64 -5.52 10.43
CA LEU A 115 -5.23 -6.03 9.19
C LEU A 115 -5.36 -7.57 9.21
N GLU A 116 -4.32 -8.28 9.67
CA GLU A 116 -4.38 -9.74 9.84
C GLU A 116 -5.45 -10.16 10.85
N ASN A 117 -5.45 -9.55 12.04
CA ASN A 117 -6.29 -9.95 13.16
C ASN A 117 -7.78 -9.78 12.87
N ILE A 118 -8.15 -8.78 12.06
CA ILE A 118 -9.55 -8.53 11.66
C ILE A 118 -9.92 -9.20 10.33
N GLY A 119 -9.02 -10.01 9.76
CA GLY A 119 -9.28 -10.83 8.58
C GLY A 119 -9.22 -10.09 7.24
N LEU A 120 -8.65 -8.88 7.20
CA LEU A 120 -8.48 -8.11 5.96
C LEU A 120 -7.29 -8.58 5.11
N ILE A 121 -6.38 -9.37 5.70
CA ILE A 121 -5.35 -10.12 4.98
C ILE A 121 -5.75 -11.60 4.97
N LYS A 122 -5.94 -12.18 3.78
CA LYS A 122 -6.30 -13.59 3.59
C LYS A 122 -5.32 -14.29 2.68
N ARG A 123 -5.42 -15.62 2.60
CA ARG A 123 -4.66 -16.42 1.65
C ARG A 123 -4.77 -15.83 0.24
N GLY A 124 -3.63 -15.57 -0.40
CA GLY A 124 -3.55 -14.93 -1.70
C GLY A 124 -3.33 -13.42 -1.65
N THR A 125 -3.59 -12.74 -0.54
CA THR A 125 -3.30 -11.30 -0.40
C THR A 125 -1.82 -11.04 -0.63
N MET A 126 -1.53 -10.11 -1.53
CA MET A 126 -0.18 -9.61 -1.79
C MET A 126 0.04 -8.29 -1.06
N ILE A 127 1.19 -8.16 -0.41
CA ILE A 127 1.58 -6.97 0.34
C ILE A 127 2.88 -6.45 -0.25
N VAL A 128 2.92 -5.16 -0.54
CA VAL A 128 4.07 -4.45 -1.08
C VAL A 128 4.41 -3.32 -0.11
N ALA A 129 5.54 -3.41 0.55
CA ALA A 129 5.95 -2.45 1.57
C ALA A 129 7.19 -1.66 1.11
N ASP A 130 7.05 -0.34 1.02
CA ASP A 130 8.12 0.56 0.59
C ASP A 130 9.03 1.00 1.75
N ASN A 131 10.25 1.44 1.43
CA ASN A 131 11.27 1.97 2.33
C ASN A 131 11.71 1.03 3.45
N ILE A 132 11.80 -0.26 3.15
CA ILE A 132 12.14 -1.28 4.16
C ILE A 132 13.61 -1.25 4.60
N ILE A 133 14.49 -0.56 3.85
CA ILE A 133 15.90 -0.34 4.24
C ILE A 133 16.12 1.09 4.74
N TYR A 134 15.61 2.10 4.03
CA TYR A 134 15.71 3.49 4.47
C TYR A 134 14.38 4.24 4.28
N PRO A 135 13.81 4.86 5.32
CA PRO A 135 14.28 4.88 6.72
C PRO A 135 14.25 3.53 7.46
N GLY A 136 13.59 2.50 6.90
CA GLY A 136 13.62 1.14 7.41
C GLY A 136 12.39 0.76 8.23
N ALA A 137 11.98 -0.51 8.13
CA ALA A 137 10.88 -1.10 8.90
C ALA A 137 11.27 -2.49 9.43
N PRO A 138 12.31 -2.59 10.29
CA PRO A 138 12.94 -3.87 10.65
C PRO A 138 11.99 -4.85 11.31
N ASP A 139 11.09 -4.37 12.19
CA ASP A 139 10.15 -5.24 12.90
C ASP A 139 9.12 -5.87 11.95
N TYR A 140 8.62 -5.09 10.98
CA TYR A 140 7.75 -5.58 9.92
C TYR A 140 8.47 -6.63 9.06
N VAL A 141 9.68 -6.31 8.57
CA VAL A 141 10.46 -7.21 7.72
C VAL A 141 10.79 -8.51 8.45
N ASN A 142 11.20 -8.42 9.72
CA ASN A 142 11.49 -9.59 10.55
C ASN A 142 10.24 -10.45 10.76
N TYR A 143 9.08 -9.82 10.96
CA TYR A 143 7.81 -10.54 11.10
C TYR A 143 7.45 -11.33 9.84
N VAL A 144 7.42 -10.70 8.66
CA VAL A 144 6.98 -11.36 7.42
C VAL A 144 7.98 -12.37 6.87
N ARG A 145 9.27 -12.24 7.19
CA ARG A 145 10.30 -13.20 6.77
C ARG A 145 10.39 -14.45 7.64
N ASN A 146 10.00 -14.36 8.91
CA ASN A 146 10.04 -15.49 9.85
C ASN A 146 8.66 -16.11 10.11
N ASN A 147 7.62 -15.66 9.42
CA ASN A 147 6.28 -16.19 9.54
C ASN A 147 6.00 -17.19 8.38
N PRO A 148 5.76 -18.48 8.67
CA PRO A 148 5.57 -19.50 7.63
C PRO A 148 4.29 -19.29 6.80
N HIS A 149 3.38 -18.41 7.23
CA HIS A 149 2.21 -18.03 6.44
C HIS A 149 2.54 -17.02 5.34
N TYR A 150 3.77 -16.52 5.23
CA TYR A 150 4.17 -15.59 4.19
C TYR A 150 5.33 -16.12 3.37
N THR A 151 5.26 -15.91 2.06
CA THR A 151 6.43 -15.97 1.19
C THR A 151 6.83 -14.54 0.86
N SER A 152 8.04 -14.15 1.26
CA SER A 152 8.54 -12.78 1.15
C SER A 152 9.75 -12.73 0.23
N THR A 153 9.79 -11.75 -0.67
CA THR A 153 10.89 -11.49 -1.59
C THR A 153 11.30 -10.03 -1.46
N PHE A 154 12.60 -9.82 -1.28
CA PHE A 154 13.19 -8.49 -1.25
C PHE A 154 13.53 -8.02 -2.67
N HIS A 155 13.06 -6.84 -3.05
CA HIS A 155 13.42 -6.19 -4.30
C HIS A 155 14.29 -4.96 -4.02
N GLU A 156 15.59 -5.11 -4.30
CA GLU A 156 16.56 -4.04 -4.10
C GLU A 156 16.35 -2.87 -5.07
N SER A 157 16.49 -1.65 -4.56
CA SER A 157 16.42 -0.43 -5.33
C SER A 157 17.20 0.70 -4.65
N THR A 158 16.83 1.93 -4.95
CA THR A 158 17.41 3.14 -4.35
C THR A 158 16.29 4.05 -3.86
N LEU A 159 16.59 4.90 -2.88
CA LEU A 159 15.67 5.93 -2.41
C LEU A 159 15.19 6.77 -3.59
N GLU A 160 13.92 7.16 -3.57
CA GLU A 160 13.35 8.06 -4.55
C GLU A 160 14.20 9.33 -4.71
N TYR A 161 14.52 9.66 -5.96
CA TYR A 161 15.31 10.83 -6.34
C TYR A 161 16.77 10.86 -5.80
N ASN A 162 17.23 9.84 -5.09
CA ASN A 162 18.62 9.71 -4.63
C ASN A 162 19.18 8.30 -4.89
N LYS A 163 19.93 8.17 -5.99
CA LYS A 163 20.53 6.89 -6.43
C LYS A 163 21.67 6.39 -5.52
N ASN A 164 22.18 7.22 -4.62
CA ASN A 164 23.30 6.87 -3.75
C ASN A 164 22.84 6.26 -2.42
N ILE A 165 21.55 6.36 -2.09
CA ILE A 165 20.97 5.75 -0.90
C ILE A 165 20.30 4.45 -1.32
N ARG A 166 20.82 3.34 -0.80
CA ARG A 166 20.24 2.02 -0.97
C ARG A 166 18.88 1.96 -0.28
N ASP A 167 17.89 1.43 -0.99
CA ASP A 167 16.57 1.16 -0.45
C ASP A 167 15.98 -0.11 -1.07
N GLY A 168 14.72 -0.41 -0.81
CA GLY A 168 14.02 -1.47 -1.52
C GLY A 168 12.58 -1.63 -1.08
N VAL A 169 11.94 -2.64 -1.68
CA VAL A 169 10.54 -2.98 -1.45
C VAL A 169 10.48 -4.44 -1.00
N GLU A 170 9.74 -4.75 0.07
CA GLU A 170 9.41 -6.14 0.41
C GLU A 170 8.09 -6.49 -0.28
N VAL A 171 8.07 -7.59 -1.03
CA VAL A 171 6.84 -8.17 -1.57
C VAL A 171 6.57 -9.46 -0.82
N SER A 172 5.43 -9.51 -0.12
CA SER A 172 5.01 -10.66 0.69
C SER A 172 3.66 -11.18 0.18
N ILE A 173 3.48 -12.50 0.14
CA ILE A 173 2.22 -13.13 -0.24
C ILE A 173 1.77 -14.05 0.89
N ARG A 174 0.55 -13.84 1.38
CA ARG A 174 -0.09 -14.72 2.36
C ARG A 174 -0.42 -16.07 1.72
N GLN A 175 0.09 -17.15 2.29
CA GLN A 175 -0.07 -18.54 1.81
C GLN A 175 -1.37 -19.20 2.25
#